data_AF-B1V6Q6-F1
#
_entry.id   AF-B1V6Q6-F1
#
_cell.length_a   1.000
_cell.length_b   1.000
_cell.length_c   1.000
_cell.angle_alpha   90.00
_cell.angle_beta   90.00
_cell.angle_gamma   90.00
#
_symmetry.space_group_name_H-M   'P 1'
#
loop_
_entity.id
_entity.type
_entity.pdbx_description
1 polymer ?
#
loop_
_entity_poly.entity_id
_entity_poly.type
_entity_poly.pdbx_seq_one_letter_code
_entity_poly.pdbx_strand_id
1 'polypeptide(L)'
;MKKKILGLLVVGTLSLGLFGCSGVLENNLAYKSLDETKKNYVIINYSGGKIVDLWTLENFNVQTLINSIKCEFVDDNGNKVFVLDDVLVIGCKDDKEFSKYKEFHETIKE
;
A
#
# COMPACT_ATOMS: atom_id res chain seq x y z
N MET A 1 67.91 -26.90 18.50
CA MET A 1 66.85 -27.64 17.74
C MET A 1 66.40 -26.78 16.58
N LYS A 2 66.22 -27.41 15.40
CA LYS A 2 65.77 -26.80 14.15
C LYS A 2 64.45 -26.03 14.35
N LYS A 3 64.29 -24.89 13.68
CA LYS A 3 63.26 -24.68 12.65
C LYS A 3 63.63 -23.50 11.75
N LYS A 4 63.50 -23.78 10.45
CA LYS A 4 63.84 -22.96 9.27
C LYS A 4 62.70 -21.94 9.03
N ILE A 5 63.03 -20.69 8.64
CA ILE A 5 62.86 -20.10 7.27
C ILE A 5 61.38 -20.10 6.85
N LEU A 6 60.72 -19.00 6.46
CA LEU A 6 61.09 -18.03 5.42
C LEU A 6 60.23 -16.76 5.63
N GLY A 7 60.87 -15.59 5.59
CA GLY A 7 60.18 -14.30 5.64
C GLY A 7 59.28 -14.13 4.41
N LEU A 8 58.00 -13.85 4.67
CA LEU A 8 57.01 -13.48 3.68
C LEU A 8 57.42 -12.15 3.05
N LEU A 9 57.82 -12.21 1.78
CA LEU A 9 58.31 -11.08 1.02
C LEU A 9 57.13 -10.18 0.66
N VAL A 10 57.09 -9.01 1.29
CA VAL A 10 56.23 -7.88 0.92
C VAL A 10 56.74 -7.34 -0.41
N VAL A 11 55.93 -7.48 -1.47
CA VAL A 11 56.02 -6.62 -2.66
C VAL A 11 54.63 -6.07 -2.89
N GLY A 12 54.45 -4.81 -2.51
CA GLY A 12 53.31 -4.04 -2.94
C GLY A 12 53.47 -3.62 -4.39
N THR A 13 52.34 -3.45 -5.06
CA THR A 13 52.14 -2.29 -5.93
C THR A 13 50.73 -1.76 -5.70
N LEU A 14 50.70 -0.49 -5.27
CA LEU A 14 49.53 0.34 -5.26
C LEU A 14 48.93 0.47 -6.66
N SER A 15 47.64 0.83 -6.65
CA SER A 15 46.87 1.48 -7.71
C SER A 15 46.26 0.56 -8.78
N LEU A 16 44.94 0.38 -8.68
CA LEU A 16 43.98 1.04 -9.58
C LEU A 16 42.55 0.72 -9.11
N GLY A 17 41.73 1.76 -8.91
CA GLY A 17 40.28 1.64 -8.95
C GLY A 17 39.52 1.63 -7.63
N LEU A 18 39.68 2.66 -6.79
CA LEU A 18 38.57 3.09 -5.91
C LEU A 18 37.51 3.78 -6.79
N PHE A 19 36.73 3.00 -7.52
CA PHE A 19 35.47 3.46 -8.10
C PHE A 19 34.40 2.43 -7.82
N GLY A 20 33.41 2.85 -7.05
CA GLY A 20 32.05 2.34 -7.17
C GLY A 20 31.72 1.10 -6.35
N CYS A 21 31.87 1.16 -5.03
CA CYS A 21 30.81 0.57 -4.19
C CYS A 21 29.66 1.58 -4.05
N SER A 22 29.16 2.08 -5.18
CA SER A 22 27.80 2.60 -5.30
C SER A 22 26.86 1.41 -5.47
N GLY A 23 26.93 0.47 -4.53
CA GLY A 23 25.83 -0.44 -4.30
C GLY A 23 24.79 0.37 -3.57
N VAL A 24 24.03 1.18 -4.31
CA VAL A 24 22.75 1.67 -3.85
C VAL A 24 21.98 0.40 -3.53
N LEU A 25 21.99 0.01 -2.26
CA LEU A 25 21.07 -0.96 -1.73
C LEU A 25 19.74 -0.22 -1.80
N GLU A 26 19.11 -0.25 -2.97
CA GLU A 26 17.71 0.08 -3.14
C GLU A 26 16.99 -0.90 -2.24
N ASN A 27 16.75 -0.46 -1.01
CA ASN A 27 15.69 -0.99 -0.19
C ASN A 27 14.46 -0.76 -1.05
N ASN A 28 14.04 -1.80 -1.77
CA ASN A 28 12.72 -1.87 -2.38
C ASN A 28 11.73 -1.78 -1.21
N LEU A 29 11.49 -0.54 -0.77
CA LEU A 29 10.32 -0.09 -0.05
C LEU A 29 9.19 -0.89 -0.66
N ALA A 30 8.63 -1.80 0.14
CA ALA A 30 7.54 -2.69 -0.23
C ALA A 30 6.64 -1.94 -1.21
N TYR A 31 6.65 -2.38 -2.47
CA TYR A 31 5.93 -1.75 -3.56
C TYR A 31 4.49 -1.60 -3.08
N LYS A 32 4.12 -0.38 -2.69
CA LYS A 32 2.72 -0.01 -2.51
C LYS A 32 2.14 -0.25 -3.89
N SER A 33 1.44 -1.37 -4.04
CA SER A 33 0.54 -1.56 -5.17
C SER A 33 -0.56 -0.53 -4.99
N LEU A 34 -0.27 0.72 -5.37
CA LEU A 34 -1.30 1.67 -5.75
C LEU A 34 -1.98 0.99 -6.93
N ASP A 35 -3.16 0.42 -6.72
CA ASP A 35 -4.06 0.21 -7.83
C ASP A 35 -4.41 1.63 -8.29
N GLU A 36 -3.68 2.13 -9.29
CA GLU A 36 -3.86 3.47 -9.86
C GLU A 36 -5.22 3.61 -10.57
N THR A 37 -5.97 2.50 -10.65
CA THR A 37 -7.32 2.47 -11.17
C THR A 37 -8.30 3.06 -10.15
N LYS A 38 -8.67 4.33 -10.36
CA LYS A 38 -9.77 4.96 -9.64
C LYS A 38 -11.06 4.18 -9.85
N LYS A 39 -11.79 3.97 -8.75
CA LYS A 39 -13.08 3.26 -8.76
C LYS A 39 -14.05 3.94 -7.80
N ASN A 40 -15.32 3.59 -7.95
CA ASN A 40 -16.35 3.95 -6.98
C ASN A 40 -16.42 2.85 -5.92
N TYR A 41 -16.45 3.25 -4.65
CA TYR A 41 -16.51 2.34 -3.52
C TYR A 41 -17.74 2.61 -2.67
N VAL A 42 -18.24 1.54 -2.07
CA VAL A 42 -19.29 1.57 -1.06
C VAL A 42 -18.73 0.95 0.21
N ILE A 43 -18.93 1.63 1.32
CA ILE A 43 -18.55 1.16 2.65
C ILE A 43 -19.84 0.92 3.42
N ILE A 44 -20.04 -0.32 3.88
CA ILE A 44 -21.26 -0.74 4.57
C ILE A 44 -20.91 -1.16 5.99
N ASN A 45 -21.54 -0.51 6.95
CA ASN A 45 -21.48 -0.89 8.35
C ASN A 45 -22.66 -1.81 8.69
N TYR A 46 -22.36 -2.98 9.24
CA TYR A 46 -23.37 -3.94 9.70
C TYR A 46 -23.38 -4.02 11.21
N SER A 47 -24.58 -4.05 11.80
CA SER A 47 -24.76 -4.37 13.21
C SER A 47 -26.01 -5.22 13.39
N GLY A 48 -25.91 -6.29 14.17
CA GLY A 48 -27.05 -7.19 14.43
C GLY A 48 -27.67 -7.82 13.18
N GLY A 49 -26.89 -8.03 12.12
CA GLY A 49 -27.38 -8.59 10.84
C GLY A 49 -28.12 -7.58 9.95
N LYS A 50 -28.08 -6.29 10.28
CA LYS A 50 -28.69 -5.21 9.49
C LYS A 50 -27.64 -4.20 9.06
N ILE A 51 -27.88 -3.54 7.94
CA ILE A 51 -27.09 -2.39 7.50
C ILE A 51 -27.49 -1.21 8.38
N VAL A 52 -26.53 -0.64 9.10
CA VAL A 52 -26.75 0.51 9.99
C VAL A 52 -26.26 1.82 9.40
N ASP A 53 -25.26 1.76 8.52
CA ASP A 53 -24.78 2.92 7.79
C ASP A 53 -24.18 2.49 6.44
N LEU A 54 -24.22 3.41 5.49
CA LEU A 54 -23.65 3.25 4.15
C LEU A 54 -22.99 4.56 3.72
N TRP A 55 -21.74 4.45 3.27
CA TRP A 55 -21.01 5.58 2.69
C TRP A 55 -20.59 5.27 1.27
N THR A 56 -20.62 6.30 0.43
CA THR A 56 -20.27 6.23 -0.97
C THR A 56 -19.03 7.08 -1.24
N LEU A 57 -18.01 6.50 -1.87
CA LEU A 57 -16.77 7.17 -2.26
C LEU A 57 -16.63 7.11 -3.78
N GLU A 58 -16.64 8.25 -4.45
CA GLU A 58 -16.59 8.34 -5.92
C GLU A 58 -15.18 8.70 -6.40
N ASN A 59 -14.68 7.97 -7.40
CA ASN A 59 -13.38 8.21 -8.03
C ASN A 59 -12.19 8.20 -7.05
N PHE A 60 -12.15 7.26 -6.12
CA PHE A 60 -11.03 7.12 -5.18
C PHE A 60 -10.02 6.08 -5.68
N ASN A 61 -8.75 6.27 -5.29
CA ASN A 61 -7.75 5.20 -5.33
C ASN A 61 -7.73 4.47 -3.99
N VAL A 62 -7.55 3.15 -4.00
CA VAL A 62 -7.38 2.36 -2.77
C VAL A 62 -5.91 2.02 -2.56
N GLN A 63 -5.42 2.27 -1.35
CA GLN A 63 -4.13 1.85 -0.87
C GLN A 63 -4.33 0.88 0.29
N THR A 64 -3.91 -0.36 0.10
CA THR A 64 -3.83 -1.31 1.21
C THR A 64 -2.54 -1.02 1.96
N LEU A 65 -2.64 -0.46 3.16
CA LEU A 65 -1.48 -0.23 4.00
C LEU A 65 -1.09 -1.53 4.72
N ILE A 66 0.14 -1.97 4.51
CA ILE A 66 0.79 -3.02 5.29
C ILE A 66 1.01 -2.41 6.69
N ASN A 67 0.08 -2.59 7.65
CA ASN A 67 0.35 -2.67 9.11
C ASN A 67 -0.81 -2.33 10.09
N SER A 68 -2.03 -1.97 9.69
CA SER A 68 -3.17 -1.88 10.65
C SER A 68 -4.46 -1.33 10.03
N ILE A 69 -4.34 -0.54 8.97
CA ILE A 69 -5.49 0.06 8.28
C ILE A 69 -5.93 -0.90 7.17
N LYS A 70 -7.17 -1.38 7.21
CA LYS A 70 -7.68 -2.32 6.21
C LYS A 70 -7.78 -1.67 4.83
N CYS A 71 -8.23 -0.42 4.75
CA CYS A 71 -8.27 0.36 3.50
C CYS A 71 -7.98 1.86 3.74
N GLU A 72 -7.05 2.43 2.97
CA GLU A 72 -6.87 3.88 2.78
C GLU A 72 -7.41 4.27 1.41
N PHE A 73 -8.31 5.26 1.34
CA PHE A 73 -8.81 5.82 0.09
C PHE A 73 -8.25 7.23 -0.10
N VAL A 74 -7.79 7.54 -1.31
CA VAL A 74 -7.23 8.86 -1.65
C VAL A 74 -8.00 9.47 -2.82
N ASP A 75 -8.45 10.72 -2.65
CA ASP A 75 -9.12 11.50 -3.70
C ASP A 75 -8.14 12.28 -4.58
N ASP A 76 -8.67 12.99 -5.56
CA ASP A 76 -7.91 13.78 -6.53
C ASP A 76 -7.14 14.96 -5.92
N ASN A 77 -7.58 15.42 -4.75
CA ASN A 77 -6.96 16.51 -4.01
C ASN A 77 -5.91 15.99 -3.01
N GLY A 78 -5.72 14.67 -2.91
CA GLY A 78 -4.85 14.04 -1.92
C GLY A 78 -5.48 13.92 -0.52
N ASN A 79 -6.78 14.19 -0.37
CA ASN A 79 -7.51 13.91 0.87
C ASN A 79 -7.59 12.40 1.08
N LYS A 80 -7.51 12.00 2.35
CA LYS A 80 -7.42 10.59 2.74
C LYS A 80 -8.59 10.20 3.63
N VAL A 81 -9.25 9.10 3.27
CA VAL A 81 -10.27 8.44 4.08
C VAL A 81 -9.70 7.13 4.58
N PHE A 82 -9.70 6.94 5.90
CA PHE A 82 -9.20 5.73 6.54
C PHE A 82 -10.35 4.91 7.09
N VAL A 83 -10.41 3.64 6.70
CA VAL A 83 -11.39 2.68 7.21
C VAL A 83 -10.67 1.73 8.17
N LEU A 84 -10.99 1.86 9.47
CA LEU A 84 -10.25 1.23 10.56
C LEU A 84 -10.96 0.00 11.16
N ASP A 85 -12.29 -0.09 11.02
CA ASP A 85 -13.12 -1.09 11.70
C ASP A 85 -13.59 -2.25 10.79
N ASP A 86 -14.36 -3.19 11.35
CA ASP A 86 -15.04 -4.27 10.64
C ASP A 86 -16.23 -3.76 9.82
N VAL A 87 -15.92 -3.11 8.69
CA VAL A 87 -16.90 -2.73 7.68
C VAL A 87 -16.68 -3.51 6.39
N LEU A 88 -17.74 -3.68 5.61
CA LEU A 88 -17.66 -4.25 4.28
C LEU A 88 -17.33 -3.15 3.27
N VAL A 89 -16.20 -3.29 2.59
CA VAL A 89 -15.79 -2.41 1.49
C VAL A 89 -16.04 -3.11 0.16
N ILE A 90 -16.79 -2.46 -0.72
CA ILE A 90 -17.12 -2.97 -2.06
C ILE A 90 -16.59 -1.98 -3.09
N GLY A 91 -15.63 -2.39 -3.92
CA GLY A 91 -15.28 -1.69 -5.15
C GLY A 91 -16.29 -2.03 -6.24
N CYS A 92 -17.07 -1.05 -6.69
CA CYS A 92 -18.09 -1.24 -7.72
C CYS A 92 -17.45 -1.42 -9.09
N LYS A 93 -17.95 -2.36 -9.89
CA LYS A 93 -17.40 -2.63 -11.22
C LYS A 93 -17.73 -1.54 -12.24
N ASP A 94 -18.87 -0.87 -12.06
CA ASP A 94 -19.42 0.15 -12.95
C ASP A 94 -20.36 1.09 -12.18
N ASP A 95 -20.72 2.22 -12.81
CA ASP A 95 -21.62 3.23 -12.23
C ASP A 95 -23.04 2.69 -11.99
N LYS A 96 -23.47 1.69 -12.76
CA LYS A 96 -24.79 1.09 -12.61
C LYS A 96 -24.90 0.28 -11.32
N GLU A 97 -23.85 -0.45 -10.97
CA GLU A 97 -23.74 -1.15 -9.69
C GLU A 97 -23.68 -0.16 -8.54
N PHE A 98 -22.90 0.91 -8.67
CA PHE A 98 -22.77 1.95 -7.66
C PHE A 98 -24.10 2.67 -7.38
N SER A 99 -24.88 3.03 -8.40
CA SER A 99 -26.17 3.71 -8.24
C SER A 99 -27.18 2.93 -7.41
N LYS A 100 -27.16 1.58 -7.45
CA LYS A 100 -28.05 0.76 -6.61
C LYS A 100 -27.83 0.99 -5.12
N TYR A 101 -26.59 1.24 -4.71
CA TYR A 101 -26.25 1.51 -3.32
C TYR A 101 -26.60 2.94 -2.90
N LYS A 102 -26.53 3.91 -3.83
CA LYS A 102 -27.03 5.28 -3.59
C LYS A 102 -28.54 5.28 -3.32
N GLU A 103 -29.32 4.59 -4.15
CA GLU A 103 -30.77 4.47 -3.97
C GLU A 103 -31.11 3.79 -2.63
N PHE A 104 -30.35 2.77 -2.24
CA PHE A 104 -30.53 2.09 -0.97
C PHE A 104 -30.21 2.99 0.25
N HIS A 105 -29.18 3.84 0.15
CA HIS A 105 -28.82 4.81 1.20
C HIS A 105 -29.94 5.78 1.52
N GLU A 106 -30.58 6.30 0.46
CA GLU A 106 -31.67 7.26 0.60
C GLU A 106 -32.87 6.62 1.32
N THR A 107 -33.12 5.34 1.07
CA THR A 107 -34.22 4.58 1.68
C THR A 107 -33.99 4.26 3.16
N ILE A 108 -32.75 4.11 3.63
CA ILE A 108 -32.45 3.84 5.06
C ILE A 108 -32.65 5.09 5.93
N LYS A 109 -32.54 6.29 5.34
CA LYS A 109 -32.64 7.55 6.08
C LYS A 109 -34.08 8.03 6.30
N GLU A 110 -35.07 7.41 5.64
CA GLU A 110 -36.51 7.63 5.86
C GLU A 110 -37.06 6.74 6.98
#